data_AF-A0A1Q8T816-F1
#
_entry.id   AF-A0A1Q8T816-F1
#
_cell.length_a   1.000
_cell.length_b   1.000
_cell.length_c   1.000
_cell.angle_alpha   90.00
_cell.angle_beta   90.00
_cell.angle_gamma   90.00
#
_symmetry.space_group_name_H-M   'P 1'
#
loop_
_entity.id
_entity.type
_entity.pdbx_description
1 polymer ?
#
loop_
_entity_poly.entity_id
_entity_poly.type
_entity_poly.pdbx_seq_one_letter_code
_entity_poly.pdbx_strand_id
1 'polypeptide(L)'
;FMHRVGFTQVPSAFYKIIVVPGEHPRALAFLIPQTVSGDEPLDRFLVSIDELEARTRLDFFPRLPEGVETPLEANIETKGWALQRVARRPGRYQ
;
A
#
# COMPACT_ATOMS: atom_id res chain seq x y z
N PHE A 1 -1.48 -11.18 12.71
CA PHE A 1 -0.54 -10.58 11.75
C PHE A 1 0.94 -10.82 12.08
N MET A 2 1.29 -11.76 12.97
CA MET A 2 2.70 -12.06 13.25
C MET A 2 2.88 -13.54 13.59
N HIS A 3 4.00 -14.11 13.15
CA HIS A 3 4.47 -15.43 13.57
C HIS A 3 5.61 -15.25 14.57
N ARG A 4 5.60 -15.99 15.68
CA ARG A 4 6.68 -15.91 16.69
C ARG A 4 7.78 -16.91 16.35
N VAL A 5 9.01 -16.42 16.24
CA VAL A 5 10.23 -17.23 16.24
C VAL A 5 11.04 -16.81 17.47
N GLY A 6 10.94 -17.58 18.55
CA GLY A 6 11.48 -17.20 19.86
C GLY A 6 10.82 -15.91 20.41
N PHE A 7 11.62 -14.87 20.66
CA PHE A 7 11.16 -13.55 21.11
C PHE A 7 10.88 -12.57 19.96
N THR A 8 11.18 -12.96 18.72
CA THR A 8 11.05 -12.08 17.56
C THR A 8 9.69 -12.27 16.89
N GLN A 9 9.03 -11.16 16.60
CA GLN A 9 7.81 -11.14 15.80
C GLN A 9 8.22 -11.01 14.32
N VAL A 10 7.87 -12.00 13.51
CA VAL A 10 8.04 -11.94 12.06
C VAL A 10 6.76 -11.32 11.46
N PRO A 11 6.85 -10.21 10.70
CA PRO A 11 5.69 -9.63 10.04
C PRO A 11 5.03 -10.64 9.10
N SER A 12 3.70 -10.71 9.09
CA SER A 12 2.95 -11.54 8.13
C SER A 12 2.69 -10.85 6.78
N ALA A 13 2.91 -9.53 6.71
CA ALA A 13 2.75 -8.72 5.52
C ALA A 13 3.59 -7.44 5.64
N PHE A 14 3.85 -6.79 4.51
CA PHE A 14 4.48 -5.49 4.40
C PHE A 14 3.57 -4.56 3.61
N TYR A 15 3.61 -3.27 3.91
CA TYR A 15 2.88 -2.25 3.16
C TYR A 15 3.81 -1.18 2.58
N LYS A 16 3.32 -0.48 1.56
CA LYS A 16 3.98 0.71 1.01
C LYS A 16 2.92 1.69 0.54
N ILE A 17 3.05 2.94 0.96
CA ILE A 17 2.24 4.06 0.48
C ILE A 17 3.15 4.97 -0.35
N ILE A 18 2.70 5.35 -1.54
CA ILE A 18 3.41 6.27 -2.43
C ILE A 18 2.49 7.46 -2.67
N VAL A 19 2.98 8.67 -2.42
CA VAL A 19 2.21 9.90 -2.57
C VAL A 19 2.87 10.80 -3.61
N VAL A 20 2.05 11.37 -4.48
CA VAL A 20 2.42 12.52 -5.32
C VAL A 20 1.76 13.75 -4.70
N PRO A 21 2.53 14.68 -4.11
CA PRO A 21 2.00 15.90 -3.53
C PRO A 21 1.54 16.89 -4.61
N GLY A 22 0.65 17.81 -4.24
CA GLY A 22 0.12 18.87 -5.11
C GLY A 22 -1.20 19.42 -4.56
N GLU A 23 -1.85 20.32 -5.31
CA GLU A 23 -3.20 20.83 -4.95
C GLU A 23 -4.25 19.71 -4.91
N HIS A 24 -4.07 18.69 -5.76
CA HIS A 24 -4.86 17.47 -5.78
C HIS A 24 -3.91 16.29 -5.56
N PRO A 25 -3.53 15.99 -4.30
CA PRO A 25 -2.62 14.91 -4.03
C PRO A 25 -3.22 13.57 -4.46
N ARG A 26 -2.35 12.64 -4.85
CA ARG A 26 -2.75 11.26 -5.16
C ARG A 26 -1.87 10.29 -4.43
N ALA A 27 -2.47 9.21 -3.97
CA ALA A 27 -1.77 8.14 -3.30
C ALA A 27 -2.01 6.79 -3.99
N LEU A 28 -1.06 5.88 -3.79
CA LEU A 28 -1.20 4.48 -4.12
C LEU A 28 -0.65 3.66 -2.95
N ALA A 29 -1.47 2.76 -2.41
CA ALA A 29 -1.11 1.94 -1.27
C ALA A 29 -1.13 0.46 -1.64
N PHE A 30 -0.16 -0.27 -1.09
CA PHE A 30 0.01 -1.70 -1.31
C PHE A 30 0.07 -2.44 0.02
N LEU A 31 -0.54 -3.63 0.08
CA LEU A 31 -0.39 -4.59 1.16
C LEU A 31 0.02 -5.95 0.59
N ILE A 32 1.24 -6.39 0.90
CA ILE A 32 1.85 -7.59 0.33
C ILE A 32 2.04 -8.63 1.45
N PRO A 33 1.30 -9.75 1.43
CA PRO A 33 1.51 -10.86 2.36
C PRO A 33 2.90 -11.48 2.20
N GLN A 34 3.45 -12.05 3.26
CA GLN A 34 4.72 -12.79 3.20
C GLN A 34 4.63 -14.15 2.50
N THR A 35 3.42 -14.60 2.15
CA THR A 35 3.15 -15.88 1.47
C THR A 35 3.15 -15.77 -0.05
N VAL A 36 3.49 -14.60 -0.62
CA VAL A 36 3.53 -14.39 -2.07
C VAL A 36 4.74 -15.09 -2.69
N SER A 37 4.60 -15.50 -3.96
CA SER A 37 5.69 -16.09 -4.74
C SER A 37 6.62 -15.01 -5.31
N GLY A 38 6.12 -13.79 -5.49
CA GLY A 38 6.88 -12.63 -5.98
C GLY A 38 6.76 -12.38 -7.49
N ASP A 39 5.94 -13.17 -8.19
CA ASP A 39 5.62 -13.05 -9.61
C ASP A 39 4.17 -12.64 -9.87
N GLU A 40 3.37 -12.47 -8.80
CA GLU A 40 1.99 -12.02 -8.91
C GLU A 40 1.92 -10.57 -9.42
N PRO A 41 0.88 -10.23 -10.21
CA PRO A 41 0.67 -8.87 -10.66
C PRO A 41 0.56 -7.86 -9.50
N LEU A 42 1.30 -6.76 -9.57
CA LEU A 42 1.38 -5.76 -8.49
C LEU A 42 0.02 -5.12 -8.17
N ASP A 43 -0.86 -5.01 -9.17
CA ASP A 43 -2.23 -4.48 -9.04
C ASP A 43 -3.12 -5.35 -8.13
N ARG A 44 -2.75 -6.61 -7.88
CA ARG A 44 -3.43 -7.50 -6.92
C ARG A 44 -3.29 -7.05 -5.46
N PHE A 45 -2.28 -6.26 -5.16
CA PHE A 45 -1.95 -5.86 -3.79
C PHE A 45 -2.45 -4.46 -3.41
N LEU A 46 -3.23 -3.82 -4.28
CA LEU A 46 -3.80 -2.51 -4.01
C LEU A 46 -4.82 -2.57 -2.87
N VAL A 47 -4.71 -1.61 -1.95
CA VAL A 47 -5.65 -1.38 -0.84
C VAL A 47 -5.83 0.13 -0.64
N SER A 48 -6.86 0.55 0.07
CA SER A 48 -6.98 1.94 0.53
C SER A 48 -5.99 2.21 1.67
N ILE A 49 -5.74 3.48 1.98
CA ILE A 49 -4.94 3.84 3.16
C ILE A 49 -5.74 3.54 4.42
N ASP A 50 -7.05 3.82 4.44
CA ASP A 50 -7.96 3.43 5.54
C ASP A 50 -7.82 1.96 5.94
N GLU A 51 -7.68 1.07 4.95
CA GLU A 51 -7.50 -0.36 5.22
C GLU A 51 -6.16 -0.64 5.91
N LEU A 52 -5.09 0.07 5.52
CA LEU A 52 -3.80 -0.04 6.20
C LEU A 52 -3.87 0.52 7.61
N GLU A 53 -4.57 1.62 7.84
CA GLU A 53 -4.76 2.20 9.17
C GLU A 53 -5.54 1.26 10.09
N ALA A 54 -6.62 0.66 9.59
CA ALA A 54 -7.41 -0.32 10.33
C ALA A 54 -6.55 -1.54 10.75
N ARG A 55 -5.63 -1.98 9.89
CA ARG A 55 -4.73 -3.12 10.14
C ARG A 55 -3.55 -2.77 11.04
N THR A 56 -2.99 -1.57 10.91
CA THR A 56 -1.75 -1.14 11.58
C THR A 56 -1.99 -0.35 12.85
N ARG A 57 -3.19 0.21 13.03
CA ARG A 57 -3.55 1.19 14.08
C ARG A 57 -2.74 2.48 14.02
N LEU A 58 -2.24 2.83 12.83
CA LEU A 58 -1.57 4.09 12.55
C LEU A 58 -2.52 5.04 11.84
N ASP A 59 -2.24 6.33 11.99
CA ASP A 59 -2.75 7.42 11.16
C ASP A 59 -1.56 7.89 10.29
N PHE A 60 -1.66 7.72 8.97
CA PHE A 60 -0.55 7.96 8.04
C PHE A 60 -0.43 9.42 7.65
N PHE A 61 -1.54 10.18 7.61
CA PHE A 61 -1.54 11.58 7.21
C PHE A 61 -2.23 12.51 8.23
N PRO A 62 -1.87 12.47 9.54
CA PRO A 62 -2.58 13.17 10.62
C PRO A 62 -2.51 14.71 10.54
N ARG A 63 -1.68 15.22 9.64
CA ARG A 63 -1.43 16.65 9.44
C ARG A 63 -2.13 17.21 8.20
N LEU A 64 -2.79 16.36 7.41
CA LEU A 64 -3.62 16.82 6.31
C LEU A 64 -4.98 17.31 6.83
N PRO A 65 -5.55 18.37 6.24
CA PRO A 65 -6.93 18.75 6.53
C PRO A 65 -7.90 17.63 6.14
N GLU A 66 -8.96 17.41 6.93
CA GLU A 66 -9.99 16.38 6.72
C GLU A 66 -10.52 16.36 5.27
N GLY A 67 -10.79 17.54 4.69
CA GLY A 67 -11.27 17.63 3.30
C GLY A 67 -10.29 17.15 2.23
N VAL A 68 -9.02 16.94 2.56
CA VAL A 68 -7.98 16.37 1.69
C VAL A 68 -7.64 14.94 2.10
N GLU A 69 -7.51 14.70 3.41
CA GLU A 69 -7.17 13.41 4.00
C GLU A 69 -8.22 12.36 3.67
N THR A 70 -9.48 12.58 4.05
CA THR A 70 -10.57 11.61 3.89
C THR A 70 -10.71 11.09 2.44
N PRO A 71 -10.78 11.93 1.39
CA PRO A 71 -10.86 11.41 0.02
C PRO A 71 -9.55 10.76 -0.46
N LEU A 72 -8.39 11.18 0.04
CA LEU A 72 -7.09 10.59 -0.31
C LEU A 72 -6.94 9.19 0.28
N GLU A 73 -7.40 8.98 1.51
CA GLU A 73 -7.19 7.73 2.24
C GLU A 73 -8.23 6.65 1.94
N ALA A 74 -9.49 7.05 1.68
CA ALA A 74 -10.59 6.13 1.42
C ALA A 74 -10.56 5.46 0.04
N ASN A 75 -9.94 6.10 -0.96
CA ASN A 75 -10.07 5.68 -2.37
C ASN A 75 -8.80 4.99 -2.91
N ILE A 76 -9.01 3.96 -3.74
CA ILE A 76 -7.95 3.39 -4.58
C ILE A 76 -7.98 4.08 -5.95
N GLU A 77 -7.16 5.12 -6.13
CA GLU A 77 -7.06 5.85 -7.40
C GLU A 77 -5.82 5.42 -8.20
N THR A 78 -6.05 4.71 -9.31
CA THR A 78 -4.98 4.17 -10.17
C THR A 78 -4.69 5.04 -11.41
N LYS A 79 -5.55 6.02 -11.70
CA LYS A 79 -5.41 6.93 -12.84
C LYS A 79 -4.14 7.77 -12.69
N GLY A 80 -3.35 7.82 -13.76
CA GLY A 80 -2.10 8.58 -13.80
C GLY A 80 -0.87 7.82 -13.29
N TRP A 81 -1.02 6.61 -12.76
CA TRP A 81 0.10 5.78 -12.30
C TRP A 81 0.68 4.86 -13.38
N ALA A 82 0.01 4.75 -14.53
CA ALA A 82 0.37 3.84 -15.62
C ALA A 82 0.59 2.39 -15.14
N LEU A 83 -0.16 1.97 -14.11
CA LEU A 83 0.02 0.69 -13.40
C LEU A 83 -0.06 -0.50 -14.36
N GLN A 84 -0.94 -0.43 -15.36
CA GLN A 84 -1.07 -1.43 -16.41
C GLN A 84 0.23 -1.72 -17.18
N ARG A 85 1.17 -0.78 -17.25
CA ARG A 85 2.48 -0.95 -17.91
C ARG A 85 3.53 -1.61 -17.04
N VAL A 86 3.33 -1.63 -15.72
CA VAL A 86 4.33 -2.07 -14.74
C VAL A 86 3.88 -3.26 -13.90
N ALA A 87 2.56 -3.45 -13.70
CA ALA A 87 2.02 -4.43 -12.77
C ALA A 87 2.41 -5.88 -13.09
N ARG A 88 2.61 -6.20 -14.37
CA ARG A 88 2.95 -7.54 -14.86
C ARG A 88 4.41 -7.66 -15.30
N ARG A 89 5.27 -6.71 -14.93
CA ARG A 89 6.69 -6.80 -15.29
C ARG A 89 7.35 -7.92 -14.48
N PRO A 90 8.18 -8.77 -15.11
CA PRO A 90 8.92 -9.79 -14.38
C PRO A 90 9.86 -9.15 -13.36
N GLY A 91 10.15 -9.89 -12.29
CA GLY A 91 11.14 -9.50 -11.29
C GLY A 91 12.49 -9.18 -11.95
N ARG A 92 13.20 -8.18 -11.41
CA ARG A 92 14.47 -7.71 -11.98
C ARG A 92 15.59 -8.75 -11.91
N TYR A 93 15.47 -9.72 -11.01
CA TYR A 93 16.41 -10.82 -10.84
C TYR A 93 15.66 -12.10 -11.25
N GLN A 94 15.81 -12.46 -12.52
CA GLN A 94 15.52 -13.79 -13.05
C GLN A 94 16.82 -14.39 -13.56
#